data_AF-A0A9D8X5P0-F1
#
_entry.id   AF-A0A9D8X5P0-F1
#
_cell.length_a   1.000
_cell.length_b   1.000
_cell.length_c   1.000
_cell.angle_alpha   90.00
_cell.angle_beta   90.00
_cell.angle_gamma   90.00
#
_symmetry.space_group_name_H-M   'P 1'
#
loop_
_entity.id
_entity.type
_entity.pdbx_description
1 polymer ?
#
loop_
_entity_poly.entity_id
_entity_poly.type
_entity_poly.pdbx_seq_one_letter_code
_entity_poly.pdbx_strand_id
1 'polypeptide(L)'
;MKKGKETVDELFLQHNAFILNICRSKGLCEEDAKDVLSETFLRFWQNIDNLIDLEPLQHKKWLYTTAVNITHEKIRQHINIEPADMTEIETTVADKNNGIDAAIEEQAFEHLLTQIGSELTDTEKKTLDMIFEH
;
A
#
# COMPACT_ATOMS: atom_id res chain seq x y z
N MET A 1 4.07 -25.20 6.87
CA MET A 1 4.32 -24.24 5.77
C MET A 1 3.17 -24.08 4.76
N LYS A 2 2.21 -25.02 4.60
CA LYS A 2 1.12 -24.84 3.61
C LYS A 2 0.17 -23.67 3.94
N LYS A 3 -0.18 -23.49 5.22
CA LYS A 3 -1.15 -22.48 5.68
C LYS A 3 -0.78 -21.04 5.29
N GLY A 4 0.49 -20.64 5.45
CA GLY A 4 0.93 -19.30 5.07
C GLY A 4 0.98 -19.04 3.56
N LYS A 5 1.16 -20.08 2.73
CA LYS A 5 1.20 -19.93 1.27
C LYS A 5 -0.19 -19.63 0.69
N GLU A 6 -1.20 -20.35 1.14
CA GLU A 6 -2.59 -20.14 0.72
C GLU A 6 -3.08 -18.74 1.10
N THR A 7 -2.74 -18.27 2.31
CA THR A 7 -3.06 -16.91 2.78
C THR A 7 -2.45 -15.81 1.91
N VAL A 8 -1.20 -15.97 1.46
CA VAL A 8 -0.51 -14.93 0.67
C VAL A 8 -1.08 -14.81 -0.75
N ASP A 9 -1.41 -15.94 -1.37
CA ASP A 9 -2.00 -15.93 -2.72
C ASP A 9 -3.38 -15.24 -2.72
N GLU A 10 -4.19 -15.46 -1.68
CA GLU A 10 -5.50 -14.79 -1.49
C GLU A 10 -5.34 -13.28 -1.26
N LEU A 11 -4.43 -12.88 -0.36
CA LEU A 11 -4.09 -11.48 -0.14
C LEU A 11 -3.58 -10.80 -1.42
N PHE A 12 -2.78 -11.51 -2.21
CA PHE A 12 -2.31 -11.01 -3.50
C PHE A 12 -3.48 -10.73 -4.45
N LEU A 13 -4.37 -11.71 -4.64
CA LEU A 13 -5.53 -11.56 -5.52
C LEU A 13 -6.44 -10.41 -5.07
N GLN A 14 -6.62 -10.21 -3.76
CA GLN A 14 -7.47 -9.18 -3.21
C GLN A 14 -6.87 -7.76 -3.31
N HIS A 15 -5.55 -7.61 -3.19
CA HIS A 15 -4.92 -6.29 -3.01
C HIS A 15 -3.99 -5.84 -4.15
N ASN A 16 -3.64 -6.68 -5.13
CA ASN A 16 -2.71 -6.30 -6.20
C ASN A 16 -3.14 -5.04 -6.96
N ALA A 17 -4.42 -4.96 -7.35
CA ALA A 17 -4.92 -3.84 -8.16
C ALA A 17 -4.89 -2.53 -7.37
N PHE A 18 -5.16 -2.61 -6.06
CA PHE A 18 -5.10 -1.47 -5.16
C PHE A 18 -3.68 -0.92 -5.03
N ILE A 19 -2.69 -1.79 -4.81
CA ILE A 19 -1.28 -1.38 -4.71
C ILE A 19 -0.78 -0.77 -6.03
N LEU A 20 -1.11 -1.38 -7.17
CA LEU A 20 -0.76 -0.84 -8.48
C LEU A 20 -1.40 0.54 -8.73
N ASN A 21 -2.64 0.74 -8.28
CA ASN A 21 -3.32 2.03 -8.42
C ASN A 21 -2.68 3.12 -7.55
N ILE A 22 -2.19 2.80 -6.35
CA ILE A 22 -1.41 3.73 -5.53
C ILE A 22 -0.14 4.16 -6.25
N CYS A 23 0.60 3.20 -6.82
CA CYS A 23 1.84 3.52 -7.56
C CYS A 23 1.55 4.45 -8.74
N ARG A 24 0.49 4.14 -9.50
CA ARG A 24 0.05 4.96 -10.64
C ARG A 24 -0.41 6.36 -10.23
N SER A 25 -1.15 6.50 -9.14
CA SER A 25 -1.59 7.82 -8.65
C SER A 25 -0.41 8.70 -8.20
N LYS A 26 0.70 8.08 -7.80
CA LYS A 26 1.96 8.75 -7.46
C LYS A 26 2.91 8.94 -8.67
N GLY A 27 2.48 8.59 -9.88
CA GLY A 27 3.22 8.83 -11.12
C GLY A 27 4.35 7.83 -11.41
N LEU A 28 4.39 6.68 -10.73
CA LEU A 28 5.37 5.64 -11.05
C LEU A 28 5.07 5.01 -12.40
N CYS A 29 6.12 4.62 -13.11
CA CYS A 29 5.99 3.82 -14.33
C CYS A 29 5.47 2.41 -14.00
N GLU A 30 5.01 1.68 -15.02
CA GLU A 30 4.44 0.35 -14.82
C GLU A 30 5.45 -0.66 -14.24
N GLU A 31 6.73 -0.53 -14.60
CA GLU A 31 7.81 -1.38 -14.10
C GLU A 31 8.04 -1.14 -12.61
N ASP A 32 8.22 0.12 -12.19
CA ASP A 32 8.36 0.46 -10.77
C ASP A 32 7.12 0.10 -9.95
N ALA A 33 5.92 0.19 -10.52
CA ALA A 33 4.71 -0.25 -9.84
C ALA A 33 4.70 -1.77 -9.59
N LYS A 34 5.20 -2.57 -10.53
CA LYS A 34 5.36 -4.03 -10.37
C LYS A 34 6.45 -4.37 -9.37
N ASP A 35 7.52 -3.59 -9.33
CA ASP A 35 8.56 -3.72 -8.30
C ASP A 35 8.01 -3.45 -6.91
N VAL A 36 7.26 -2.35 -6.73
CA VAL A 36 6.62 -2.03 -5.45
C VAL A 36 5.67 -3.15 -5.02
N LEU A 37 4.84 -3.65 -5.93
CA LEU A 37 3.94 -4.77 -5.66
C LEU A 37 4.73 -6.01 -5.20
N SER A 38 5.77 -6.38 -5.95
CA SER A 38 6.58 -7.58 -5.68
C SER A 38 7.31 -7.47 -4.34
N GLU A 39 7.94 -6.32 -4.08
CA GLU A 39 8.65 -6.04 -2.84
C GLU A 39 7.70 -6.00 -1.63
N THR A 40 6.48 -5.46 -1.79
CA THR A 40 5.47 -5.44 -0.72
C THR A 40 5.12 -6.86 -0.29
N PHE A 41 4.84 -7.75 -1.23
CA PHE A 41 4.50 -9.14 -0.93
C PHE A 41 5.71 -9.96 -0.49
N LEU A 42 6.92 -9.63 -0.96
CA LEU A 42 8.15 -10.23 -0.46
C LEU A 42 8.36 -9.91 1.03
N ARG A 43 8.18 -8.64 1.43
CA ARG A 43 8.26 -8.22 2.84
C ARG A 43 7.17 -8.85 3.68
N PHE A 44 5.96 -9.01 3.13
CA PHE A 44 4.87 -9.71 3.81
C PHE A 44 5.26 -11.16 4.08
N TRP A 45 5.78 -11.86 3.06
CA TRP A 45 6.22 -13.24 3.17
C TRP A 45 7.35 -13.41 4.20
N GLN A 46 8.33 -12.50 4.21
CA GLN A 46 9.44 -12.54 5.17
C GLN A 46 8.99 -12.33 6.62
N ASN A 47 7.88 -11.63 6.83
CA ASN A 47 7.32 -11.35 8.15
C ASN A 47 6.07 -12.18 8.45
N ILE A 48 5.83 -13.25 7.68
CA ILE A 48 4.55 -13.98 7.73
C ILE A 48 4.23 -14.53 9.12
N ASP A 49 5.24 -14.97 9.88
CA ASP A 49 5.04 -15.49 11.23
C ASP A 49 4.46 -14.45 12.20
N ASN A 50 4.70 -13.15 11.94
CA ASN A 50 4.16 -12.04 12.74
C ASN A 50 2.84 -11.50 12.18
N LEU A 51 2.53 -11.81 10.92
CA LEU A 51 1.40 -11.23 10.20
C LEU A 51 0.25 -12.23 10.02
N ILE A 52 0.49 -13.54 10.11
CA ILE A 52 -0.50 -14.57 9.79
C ILE A 52 -1.73 -14.56 10.71
N ASP A 53 -1.55 -14.13 11.96
CA ASP A 53 -2.62 -14.06 12.98
C ASP A 53 -3.26 -12.67 13.08
N LEU A 54 -2.93 -11.74 12.16
CA LEU A 54 -3.59 -10.44 12.09
C LEU A 54 -4.98 -10.54 11.47
N GLU A 55 -5.86 -9.65 11.92
CA GLU A 55 -7.18 -9.47 11.33
C GLU A 55 -7.09 -8.94 9.89
N PRO A 56 -8.08 -9.22 9.01
CA PRO A 56 -8.07 -8.77 7.62
C PRO A 56 -7.85 -7.26 7.44
N LEU A 57 -8.42 -6.45 8.34
CA LEU A 57 -8.22 -4.99 8.33
C LEU A 57 -6.77 -4.61 8.65
N GLN A 58 -6.13 -5.34 9.55
CA GLN A 58 -4.73 -5.13 9.91
C GLN A 58 -3.79 -5.56 8.80
N HIS A 59 -4.09 -6.66 8.08
CA HIS A 59 -3.36 -7.01 6.84
C HIS A 59 -3.46 -5.90 5.80
N LYS A 60 -4.67 -5.40 5.55
CA LYS A 60 -4.91 -4.32 4.59
C LYS A 60 -4.12 -3.06 4.95
N LYS A 61 -4.16 -2.67 6.24
CA LYS A 61 -3.40 -1.52 6.76
C LYS A 61 -1.90 -1.74 6.57
N TRP A 62 -1.38 -2.91 6.94
CA TRP A 62 0.03 -3.24 6.79
C TRP A 62 0.48 -3.21 5.33
N LEU A 63 -0.29 -3.80 4.42
CA LEU A 63 -0.01 -3.80 2.98
C LEU A 63 0.01 -2.39 2.41
N TYR A 64 -0.96 -1.56 2.80
CA TYR A 64 -1.02 -0.16 2.39
C TYR A 64 0.20 0.63 2.85
N THR A 65 0.49 0.62 4.16
CA THR A 65 1.62 1.36 4.73
C THR A 65 2.93 0.90 4.10
N THR A 66 3.11 -0.41 3.92
CA THR A 66 4.32 -0.97 3.27
C THR A 66 4.46 -0.51 1.83
N ALA A 67 3.40 -0.62 1.02
CA ALA A 67 3.43 -0.22 -0.38
C ALA A 67 3.68 1.29 -0.56
N VAL A 68 3.06 2.13 0.26
CA VAL A 68 3.28 3.58 0.25
C VAL A 68 4.72 3.93 0.61
N ASN A 69 5.28 3.26 1.63
CA ASN A 69 6.67 3.50 2.05
C ASN A 69 7.67 3.15 0.94
N ILE A 70 7.49 2.01 0.27
CA ILE A 70 8.34 1.59 -0.86
C ILE A 70 8.16 2.56 -2.04
N THR A 71 6.92 2.99 -2.32
CA THR A 71 6.62 3.98 -3.37
C THR A 71 7.38 5.28 -3.13
N HIS A 72 7.35 5.82 -1.91
CA HIS A 72 8.11 7.02 -1.55
C HIS A 72 9.63 6.80 -1.60
N GLU A 73 10.11 5.60 -1.26
CA GLU A 73 11.51 5.24 -1.42
C GLU A 73 11.94 5.28 -2.89
N LYS A 74 11.19 4.64 -3.78
CA LYS A 74 11.43 4.66 -5.24
C LYS A 74 11.44 6.09 -5.78
N ILE A 75 10.43 6.90 -5.46
CA ILE A 75 10.38 8.31 -5.89
C ILE A 75 11.62 9.09 -5.42
N ARG A 76 12.04 8.92 -4.16
CA ARG A 76 13.25 9.56 -3.63
C ARG A 76 14.51 9.10 -4.37
N GLN A 77 14.60 7.83 -4.73
CA GLN A 77 15.71 7.31 -5.53
C GLN A 77 15.75 7.97 -6.91
N HIS A 78 14.62 8.10 -7.61
CA HIS A 78 14.56 8.78 -8.92
C HIS A 78 14.95 10.28 -8.85
N ILE A 79 14.64 10.95 -7.74
CA ILE A 79 15.01 12.37 -7.54
C ILE A 79 16.51 12.53 -7.26
N ASN A 80 17.15 11.55 -6.62
CA ASN A 80 18.56 11.61 -6.21
C ASN A 80 19.55 11.10 -7.27
N ILE A 81 19.08 10.64 -8.44
CA ILE A 81 19.97 10.30 -9.56
C ILE A 81 20.52 11.61 -10.15
N GLU A 82 21.83 11.86 -9.97
CA GLU A 82 22.51 13.03 -10.54
C GLU A 82 22.36 13.06 -12.08
N PRO A 83 22.23 14.26 -12.70
CA PRO A 83 21.87 14.43 -14.11
C PRO A 83 22.99 14.08 -15.12
N ALA A 84 23.95 13.23 -14.76
CA ALA A 84 25.09 12.89 -15.61
C ALA A 84 24.75 11.91 -16.74
N ASP A 85 23.66 11.14 -16.63
CA ASP A 85 23.27 10.10 -17.60
C ASP A 85 22.00 10.46 -18.39
N MET A 86 21.70 11.74 -18.54
CA MET A 86 20.50 12.24 -19.23
C MET A 86 20.68 12.22 -20.75
N THR A 87 20.69 11.03 -21.36
CA THR A 87 20.24 10.89 -22.76
C THR A 87 18.73 11.15 -22.81
N GLU A 88 18.35 12.10 -23.66
CA GLU A 88 17.01 12.69 -23.85
C GLU A 88 15.83 11.78 -23.48
N ILE A 89 15.16 12.09 -22.36
CA ILE A 89 13.79 11.66 -22.09
C ILE A 89 12.92 12.91 -22.11
N GLU A 90 12.01 12.96 -23.07
CA GLU A 90 10.99 14.00 -23.18
C GLU A 90 10.24 14.14 -21.86
N THR A 91 10.28 15.36 -21.34
CA THR A 91 9.80 15.73 -20.01
C THR A 91 8.32 16.07 -20.07
N THR A 92 7.49 15.28 -19.40
CA THR A 92 6.25 15.80 -18.80
C THR A 92 6.36 15.65 -17.29
N VAL A 93 7.14 16.55 -16.68
CA VAL A 93 7.26 16.66 -15.23
C VAL A 93 6.23 17.68 -14.74
N ALA A 94 5.16 17.19 -14.12
CA ALA A 94 4.36 17.89 -13.13
C ALA A 94 3.99 16.82 -12.09
N ASP A 95 4.25 16.97 -10.78
CA ASP A 95 3.98 18.14 -9.96
C ASP A 95 4.89 18.15 -8.72
N LYS A 96 5.37 19.34 -8.32
CA LYS A 96 6.44 19.53 -7.30
C LYS A 96 5.92 19.70 -5.86
N ASN A 97 4.77 19.13 -5.48
CA ASN A 97 4.15 19.38 -4.16
C ASN A 97 4.03 18.18 -3.20
N ASN A 98 4.39 16.96 -3.60
CA ASN A 98 3.98 15.73 -2.90
C ASN A 98 4.63 15.42 -1.53
N GLY A 99 5.57 16.23 -1.04
CA GLY A 99 6.31 15.94 0.19
C GLY A 99 5.49 16.11 1.48
N ILE A 100 4.52 17.02 1.47
CA ILE A 100 3.62 17.29 2.62
C ILE A 100 2.34 16.45 2.49
N ASP A 101 1.89 16.19 1.26
CA ASP A 101 0.64 15.48 0.97
C ASP A 101 0.67 14.01 1.40
N ALA A 102 1.81 13.34 1.32
CA ALA A 102 1.97 11.94 1.71
C ALA A 102 1.69 11.69 3.21
N ALA A 103 2.23 12.54 4.10
CA ALA A 103 2.03 12.42 5.54
C ALA A 103 0.61 12.84 5.94
N ILE A 104 0.02 13.81 5.23
CA ILE A 104 -1.37 14.23 5.42
C ILE A 104 -2.33 13.14 4.96
N GLU A 105 -2.06 12.45 3.84
CA GLU A 105 -2.89 11.35 3.35
C GLU A 105 -2.89 10.13 4.27
N GLU A 106 -1.73 9.75 4.83
CA GLU A 106 -1.64 8.66 5.81
C GLU A 106 -2.42 9.01 7.09
N GLN A 107 -2.28 10.24 7.59
CA GLN A 107 -3.01 10.72 8.76
C GLN A 107 -4.52 10.89 8.47
N ALA A 108 -4.89 11.30 7.25
CA ALA A 108 -6.28 11.45 6.82
C ALA A 108 -6.97 10.09 6.65
N PHE A 109 -6.26 9.07 6.19
CA PHE A 109 -6.80 7.71 6.08
C PHE A 109 -7.06 7.09 7.46
N GLU A 110 -6.11 7.24 8.40
CA GLU A 110 -6.31 6.81 9.79
C GLU A 110 -7.48 7.55 10.46
N HIS A 111 -7.61 8.86 10.20
CA HIS A 111 -8.73 9.64 10.71
C HIS A 111 -10.05 9.21 10.10
N LEU A 112 -10.09 8.94 8.79
CA LEU A 112 -11.28 8.47 8.07
C LEU A 112 -11.73 7.10 8.56
N LEU A 113 -10.80 6.15 8.76
CA LEU A 113 -11.12 4.84 9.32
C LEU A 113 -11.67 4.95 10.75
N THR A 114 -11.06 5.81 11.57
CA THR A 114 -11.51 6.05 12.95
C THR A 114 -12.91 6.70 12.97
N GLN A 115 -13.16 7.64 12.07
CA GLN A 115 -14.42 8.37 11.99
C GLN A 115 -15.56 7.46 11.47
N ILE A 116 -15.34 6.72 10.38
CA ILE A 116 -16.30 5.71 9.90
C ILE A 116 -16.57 4.68 10.99
N GLY A 117 -15.53 4.24 11.70
CA GLY A 117 -15.66 3.37 12.87
C GLY A 117 -16.48 3.98 14.01
N SER A 118 -16.50 5.30 14.18
CA SER A 118 -17.30 5.97 15.21
C SER A 118 -18.76 6.20 14.80
N GLU A 119 -19.03 6.35 13.50
CA GLU A 119 -20.36 6.63 12.94
C GLU A 119 -21.19 5.37 12.67
N LEU A 120 -20.56 4.20 12.63
CA LEU A 120 -21.26 2.91 12.54
C LEU A 120 -22.04 2.62 13.83
N THR A 121 -23.34 2.31 13.69
CA THR A 121 -24.19 1.89 14.79
C THR A 121 -23.73 0.53 15.34
N ASP A 122 -24.03 0.23 16.61
CA ASP A 122 -23.62 -1.04 17.24
C ASP A 122 -24.09 -2.27 16.44
N THR A 123 -25.22 -2.15 15.74
CA THR A 123 -25.74 -3.20 14.84
C THR A 123 -24.87 -3.34 13.60
N GLU A 124 -24.46 -2.26 12.95
CA GLU A 124 -23.61 -2.30 11.75
C GLU A 124 -22.20 -2.77 12.08
N LYS A 125 -21.64 -2.36 13.22
CA LYS A 125 -20.37 -2.90 13.74
C LYS A 125 -20.46 -4.39 13.97
N LYS A 126 -21.51 -4.85 14.65
CA LYS A 126 -21.74 -6.27 14.92
C LYS A 126 -21.99 -7.07 13.64
N THR A 127 -22.61 -6.47 12.62
CA THR A 127 -22.82 -7.12 11.32
C THR A 127 -21.52 -7.18 10.53
N LEU A 128 -20.69 -6.13 10.57
CA LEU A 128 -19.33 -6.14 10.05
C LEU A 128 -18.49 -7.21 10.73
N ASP A 129 -18.47 -7.24 12.07
CA ASP A 129 -17.76 -8.27 12.83
C ASP A 129 -18.26 -9.68 12.46
N MET A 130 -19.58 -9.89 12.35
CA MET A 130 -20.14 -11.19 11.93
C MET A 130 -19.83 -11.58 10.47
N ILE A 131 -19.63 -10.62 9.56
CA ILE A 131 -19.28 -10.88 8.15
C ILE A 131 -17.79 -11.15 7.99
N PHE A 132 -16.95 -10.55 8.83
CA PHE A 132 -15.49 -10.67 8.77
C PHE A 132 -14.91 -11.73 9.72
N GLU A 133 -15.71 -12.34 10.63
CA GLU A 133 -15.35 -13.48 11.50
C GLU A 133 -15.55 -14.89 10.87
N HIS A 134 -15.67 -15.02 9.54
CA HIS A 134 -15.74 -16.32 8.84
C HIS A 134 -14.71 -16.41 7.71
#